data_AF-A0A9P0LP75-F1
#
_entry.id   AF-A0A9P0LP75-F1
#
_cell.length_a   1.000
_cell.length_b   1.000
_cell.length_c   1.000
_cell.angle_alpha   90.00
_cell.angle_beta   90.00
_cell.angle_gamma   90.00
#
_symmetry.space_group_name_H-M   'P 1'
#
loop_
_entity.id
_entity.type
_entity.pdbx_description
1 polymer ?
#
loop_
_entity_poly.entity_id
_entity_poly.type
_entity_poly.pdbx_seq_one_letter_code
_entity_poly.pdbx_strand_id
1 'polypeptide(L)'
;MGPFMLQLLYYSFMHGICSVSSSIGSPAQGLKWVRVSVPQYRAPGETATLRCDYDLGNDTLYAVKWYKDHEEFYRYVPKARPQKNWYKVEGVHVDLLCLVGVS
;
A
#
# COMPACT_ATOMS: atom_id res chain seq x y z
N MET A 1 -2.25 7.40 34.12
CA MET A 1 -1.02 6.86 33.49
C MET A 1 -1.38 5.73 32.51
N GLY A 2 -2.13 5.86 31.42
CA GLY A 2 -2.69 6.95 30.63
C GLY A 2 -2.82 6.40 29.18
N PRO A 3 -3.90 6.65 28.42
CA PRO A 3 -4.16 6.13 27.07
C PRO A 3 -3.15 6.56 25.98
N PHE A 4 -2.21 7.44 26.30
CA PHE A 4 -1.20 7.99 25.39
C PHE A 4 -0.23 6.94 24.81
N MET A 5 0.12 5.90 25.57
CA MET A 5 1.02 4.84 25.10
C MET A 5 0.33 3.88 24.10
N LEU A 6 -0.98 3.63 24.29
CA LEU A 6 -1.78 2.79 23.39
C LEU A 6 -1.98 3.45 22.01
N GLN A 7 -2.13 4.76 21.96
CA GLN A 7 -2.29 5.50 20.70
C GLN A 7 -0.98 5.62 19.91
N LEU A 8 0.16 5.77 20.60
CA LEU A 8 1.48 5.79 19.95
C LEU A 8 1.85 4.42 19.33
N LEU A 9 1.48 3.31 19.98
CA LEU A 9 1.63 1.95 19.43
C LEU A 9 0.68 1.67 18.26
N TYR A 10 -0.54 2.20 18.29
CA TYR A 10 -1.50 2.12 17.17
C TYR A 10 -1.02 2.84 15.91
N TYR A 11 -0.34 3.98 16.05
CA TYR A 11 0.25 4.73 14.93
C TYR A 11 1.60 4.16 14.44
N SER A 12 2.42 3.57 15.33
CA SER A 12 3.68 2.92 14.94
C SER A 12 3.49 1.59 14.19
N PHE A 13 2.32 0.96 14.25
CA PHE A 13 2.04 -0.32 13.59
C PHE A 13 1.24 -0.18 12.28
N MET A 14 1.21 0.99 11.67
CA MET A 14 0.89 1.11 10.23
C MET A 14 2.05 0.53 9.41
N HIS A 15 2.39 -0.73 9.64
CA HIS A 15 3.25 -1.50 8.75
C HIS A 15 2.41 -1.79 7.50
N GLY A 16 2.31 -0.80 6.61
CA GLY A 16 1.67 -0.97 5.32
C GLY A 16 2.49 -2.00 4.55
N ILE A 17 1.97 -3.22 4.42
CA ILE A 17 2.63 -4.25 3.65
C ILE A 17 2.18 -4.08 2.20
N CYS A 18 3.15 -3.84 1.31
CA CYS A 18 2.90 -3.88 -0.13
C CYS A 18 3.26 -5.27 -0.67
N SER A 19 2.30 -5.91 -1.33
CA SER A 19 2.52 -7.11 -2.13
C SER A 19 2.48 -6.73 -3.60
N VAL A 20 3.54 -7.08 -4.34
CA VAL A 20 3.63 -6.89 -5.79
C VAL A 20 3.66 -8.27 -6.43
N SER A 21 2.67 -8.55 -7.27
CA SER A 21 2.60 -9.76 -8.07
C SER A 21 2.88 -9.40 -9.53
N SER A 22 3.80 -10.10 -10.18
CA SER A 22 3.98 -10.04 -11.63
C SER A 22 3.23 -11.16 -12.32
N SER A 23 2.97 -11.02 -13.62
CA SER A 23 2.50 -12.14 -14.44
C SER A 23 3.57 -13.23 -14.50
N ILE A 24 3.22 -14.46 -14.88
CA ILE A 24 4.24 -15.48 -15.14
C ILE A 24 4.95 -15.11 -16.46
N GLY A 25 5.92 -14.21 -16.39
CA GLY A 25 6.97 -14.05 -17.39
C GLY A 25 8.06 -15.10 -17.18
N SER A 26 8.90 -15.33 -18.20
CA SER A 26 9.98 -16.31 -18.17
C SER A 26 10.79 -16.24 -16.87
N PRO A 27 11.16 -17.37 -16.23
CA PRO A 27 11.78 -17.41 -14.89
C PRO A 27 13.13 -16.69 -14.78
N ALA A 28 13.68 -16.21 -15.89
CA ALA A 28 14.97 -15.52 -15.96
C ALA A 28 14.89 -13.99 -15.77
N GLN A 29 13.70 -13.35 -15.83
CA GLN A 29 13.58 -11.88 -15.84
C GLN A 29 12.33 -11.34 -15.10
N GLY A 30 11.99 -11.91 -13.94
CA GLY A 30 10.87 -11.47 -13.10
C GLY A 30 11.16 -10.25 -12.21
N LEU A 31 10.19 -9.91 -11.35
CA LEU A 31 10.28 -8.85 -10.33
C LEU A 31 11.66 -8.83 -9.63
N LYS A 32 12.43 -7.75 -9.81
CA LYS A 32 13.80 -7.61 -9.31
C LYS A 32 13.86 -7.11 -7.87
N TRP A 33 13.14 -6.03 -7.58
CA TRP A 33 13.11 -5.44 -6.25
C TRP A 33 11.78 -4.73 -5.97
N VAL A 34 11.42 -4.67 -4.69
CA VAL A 34 10.29 -3.91 -4.16
C VAL A 34 10.79 -3.10 -2.98
N ARG A 35 10.48 -1.81 -2.96
CA ARG A 35 10.76 -0.90 -1.86
C ARG A 35 9.46 -0.31 -1.36
N VAL A 36 9.22 -0.49 -0.07
CA VAL A 36 8.03 0.02 0.61
C VAL A 36 8.48 1.17 1.51
N SER A 37 7.88 2.33 1.31
CA SER A 37 8.10 3.51 2.12
C SER A 37 6.78 3.92 2.76
N VAL A 38 6.74 3.80 4.08
CA VAL A 38 5.60 4.16 4.92
C VAL A 38 6.10 5.14 5.98
N PRO A 39 5.46 6.30 6.16
CA PRO A 39 5.81 7.20 7.25
C PRO A 39 5.56 6.51 8.60
N GLN A 40 6.58 6.47 9.47
CA GLN A 40 6.51 5.79 10.76
C GLN A 40 5.62 6.53 11.79
N TYR A 41 5.39 7.82 11.58
CA TYR A 41 4.61 8.66 12.48
C TYR A 41 3.86 9.73 11.69
N ARG A 42 2.57 9.87 11.98
CA ARG A 42 1.70 10.93 11.47
C ARG A 42 0.79 11.40 12.59
N ALA A 43 0.49 12.69 12.63
CA ALA A 43 -0.45 13.20 13.62
C ALA A 43 -1.87 12.70 13.31
N PRO A 44 -2.73 12.54 14.33
CA PRO A 44 -4.14 12.24 14.09
C PRO A 44 -4.81 13.29 13.19
N GLY A 45 -5.42 12.82 12.11
CA GLY A 45 -6.06 13.68 11.09
C GLY A 45 -5.16 14.06 9.91
N GLU A 46 -3.87 13.71 9.93
CA GLU A 46 -2.99 13.91 8.76
C GLU A 46 -3.07 12.75 7.76
N THR A 47 -3.04 13.08 6.47
CA THR A 47 -2.96 12.09 5.40
C THR A 47 -1.57 11.47 5.33
N ALA A 48 -1.49 10.13 5.32
CA ALA A 48 -0.24 9.39 5.11
C ALA A 48 -0.13 8.94 3.65
N THR A 49 1.01 9.23 3.00
CA THR A 49 1.29 8.73 1.65
C THR A 49 2.07 7.43 1.76
N LEU A 50 1.44 6.33 1.34
CA LEU A 50 2.07 5.01 1.27
C LEU A 50 2.67 4.82 -0.13
N ARG A 51 3.98 4.56 -0.19
CA ARG A 51 4.69 4.40 -1.46
C ARG A 51 5.24 2.99 -1.58
N CYS A 52 4.99 2.36 -2.73
CA CYS A 52 5.52 1.06 -3.08
C CYS A 52 6.15 1.17 -4.47
N ASP A 53 7.47 1.28 -4.49
CA ASP A 53 8.27 1.28 -5.71
C ASP A 53 8.67 -0.16 -6.04
N TYR A 54 8.56 -0.55 -7.30
CA TYR A 54 8.91 -1.90 -7.75
C TYR A 54 9.57 -1.88 -9.13
N ASP A 55 10.44 -2.84 -9.38
CA ASP A 55 11.10 -3.06 -10.68
C ASP A 55 10.72 -4.45 -11.20
N LEU A 56 9.99 -4.48 -12.32
CA LEU A 56 9.49 -5.71 -12.91
C LEU A 56 10.46 -6.34 -13.91
N GLY A 57 11.63 -5.73 -14.15
CA GLY A 57 12.55 -6.18 -15.20
C GLY A 57 11.86 -6.23 -16.56
N ASN A 58 11.67 -7.45 -17.08
CA ASN A 58 11.02 -7.72 -18.37
C ASN A 58 9.63 -8.37 -18.21
N ASP A 59 9.06 -8.32 -17.01
CA ASP A 59 7.76 -8.87 -16.67
C ASP A 59 6.67 -7.79 -16.64
N THR A 60 5.40 -8.21 -16.65
CA THR A 60 4.27 -7.28 -16.51
C THR A 60 3.67 -7.36 -15.12
N LEU A 61 3.21 -6.20 -14.63
CA LEU A 61 2.53 -6.14 -13.34
C LEU A 61 1.20 -6.90 -13.41
N TYR A 62 1.01 -7.87 -12.54
CA TYR A 62 -0.27 -8.51 -12.33
C TYR A 62 -1.12 -7.69 -11.35
N ALA A 63 -0.60 -7.42 -10.16
CA ALA A 63 -1.30 -6.67 -9.13
C ALA A 63 -0.35 -6.02 -8.11
N VAL A 64 -0.75 -4.88 -7.56
CA VAL A 64 -0.18 -4.29 -6.34
C VAL A 64 -1.28 -4.29 -5.28
N LYS A 65 -0.97 -4.75 -4.08
CA LYS A 65 -1.93 -4.85 -2.98
C LYS A 65 -1.32 -4.29 -1.71
N TRP A 66 -2.14 -3.60 -0.94
CA TRP A 66 -1.77 -3.05 0.35
C TRP A 66 -2.61 -3.67 1.46
N TYR A 67 -1.91 -4.01 2.54
CA TYR A 67 -2.50 -4.67 3.70
C TYR A 67 -2.18 -3.89 4.97
N LYS A 68 -3.16 -3.86 5.88
CA LYS A 68 -3.01 -3.44 7.27
C LYS A 68 -3.61 -4.54 8.14
N ASP A 69 -2.88 -5.01 9.15
CA ASP A 69 -3.36 -6.03 10.10
C ASP A 69 -4.00 -7.26 9.42
N HIS A 70 -3.41 -7.69 8.29
CA HIS A 70 -3.88 -8.80 7.43
C HIS A 70 -5.11 -8.51 6.56
N GLU A 71 -5.67 -7.31 6.59
CA GLU A 71 -6.80 -6.89 5.74
C GLU A 71 -6.33 -6.11 4.50
N GLU A 72 -6.78 -6.51 3.29
CA GLU A 72 -6.53 -5.80 2.03
C GLU A 72 -7.39 -4.52 2.02
N PHE A 73 -6.77 -3.34 2.14
CA PHE A 73 -7.50 -2.06 2.08
C PHE A 73 -7.36 -1.36 0.72
N TYR A 74 -6.37 -1.74 -0.09
CA TYR A 74 -6.20 -1.19 -1.44
C TYR A 74 -5.56 -2.22 -2.38
N ARG A 75 -6.02 -2.21 -3.62
CA ARG A 75 -5.49 -3.03 -4.71
C ARG A 75 -5.49 -2.25 -6.03
N TYR A 76 -4.41 -2.41 -6.77
CA TYR A 76 -4.26 -1.95 -8.14
C TYR A 76 -3.98 -3.13 -9.08
N VAL A 77 -4.85 -3.35 -10.06
CA VAL A 77 -4.72 -4.39 -11.09
C VAL A 77 -4.86 -3.71 -12.45
N PRO A 78 -3.78 -3.52 -13.22
CA PRO A 78 -3.82 -2.81 -14.51
C PRO A 78 -4.82 -3.40 -15.51
N LYS A 79 -5.01 -4.73 -15.46
CA LYS A 79 -5.90 -5.48 -16.35
C LYS A 79 -7.37 -5.51 -15.88
N ALA A 80 -7.68 -5.04 -14.67
CA ALA A 80 -9.04 -5.07 -14.14
C ALA A 80 -9.84 -3.80 -14.47
N ARG A 81 -11.17 -3.90 -14.36
CA ARG A 81 -12.10 -2.77 -14.44
C ARG A 81 -13.04 -2.81 -13.22
N PRO A 82 -12.98 -1.85 -12.29
CA PRO A 82 -12.02 -0.74 -12.23
C PRO A 82 -10.59 -1.23 -11.94
N GLN A 83 -9.59 -0.44 -12.35
CA GLN A 83 -8.17 -0.78 -12.13
C GLN A 83 -7.75 -0.63 -10.67
N LYS A 84 -8.37 0.32 -9.97
CA LYS A 84 -8.10 0.64 -8.56
C LYS A 84 -9.33 0.26 -7.74
N ASN A 85 -9.10 -0.51 -6.69
CA ASN A 85 -10.11 -0.88 -5.71
C ASN A 85 -9.55 -0.59 -4.32
N TRP A 86 -10.39 -0.02 -3.48
CA TRP A 86 -10.22 0.16 -2.06
C TRP A 86 -11.27 -0.58 -1.24
N TYR A 87 -10.95 -0.89 0.01
CA TYR A 87 -11.85 -1.53 0.95
C TYR A 87 -11.80 -0.77 2.27
N LYS A 88 -12.95 -0.69 2.93
CA LYS A 88 -13.04 -0.06 4.24
C LYS A 88 -12.40 -0.98 5.27
N VAL A 89 -11.34 -0.51 5.91
CA VAL A 89 -10.65 -1.18 7.02
C VAL A 89 -10.67 -0.25 8.22
N GLU A 90 -10.83 -0.79 9.42
CA GLU A 90 -10.88 0.00 10.64
C GLU A 90 -9.57 0.80 10.82
N GLY A 91 -9.72 2.11 10.97
CA GLY A 91 -8.60 3.04 11.11
C GLY A 91 -7.91 3.46 9.80
N VAL A 92 -8.42 3.03 8.64
CA VAL A 92 -7.87 3.42 7.32
C VAL A 92 -8.93 4.16 6.51
N HIS A 93 -8.59 5.37 6.08
CA HIS A 93 -9.34 6.10 5.06
C HIS A 93 -8.48 6.21 3.81
N VAL A 94 -9.00 5.71 2.68
CA VAL A 94 -8.28 5.74 1.40
C VAL A 94 -8.84 6.88 0.56
N ASP A 95 -8.12 8.00 0.54
CA ASP A 95 -8.44 9.15 -0.29
C ASP A 95 -7.98 8.91 -1.75
N LEU A 96 -8.90 8.42 -2.59
CA LEU A 96 -8.62 8.22 -4.02
C LEU A 96 -8.29 9.53 -4.77
N LEU A 97 -8.70 10.68 -4.23
CA LEU A 97 -8.40 12.01 -4.77
C LEU A 97 -6.93 12.40 -4.59
N CYS A 98 -6.28 11.95 -3.51
CA CYS A 98 -4.86 12.22 -3.25
C CYS A 98 -3.94 11.45 -4.22
N LEU A 99 -4.41 10.31 -4.76
CA LEU A 99 -3.65 9.50 -5.73
C LEU A 99 -3.58 10.11 -7.14
N VAL A 100 -4.33 11.19 -7.40
CA VAL A 100 -4.37 11.86 -8.72
C VAL A 100 -3.44 13.06 -8.78
N GLY A 101 -2.81 13.47 -7.67
CA GLY A 101 -1.85 14.58 -7.68
C GLY A 101 -2.48 15.87 -8.19
N VAL A 102 -3.56 16.32 -7.57
CA VAL A 102 -4.03 17.70 -7.74
C VAL A 102 -3.49 18.50 -6.56
N SER A 103 -2.28 19.02 -6.74
CA SER A 103 -1.75 20.20 -6.06
C SER A 103 -1.81 21.37 -7.04
#